data_AF-B7IEW0-F1
#
_entry.id   AF-B7IEW0-F1
#
_cell.length_a   1.000
_cell.length_b   1.000
_cell.length_c   1.000
_cell.angle_alpha   90.00
_cell.angle_beta   90.00
_cell.angle_gamma   90.00
#
_symmetry.space_group_name_H-M   'P 1'
#
loop_
_entity.id
_entity.type
_entity.pdbx_description
1 polymer ?
#
loop_
_entity_poly.entity_id
_entity_poly.type
_entity_poly.pdbx_seq_one_letter_code
_entity_poly.pdbx_strand_id
1 'polypeptide(L)'
;MIPLTPMGKQEIHKLESILLYATLFRKDVLELIKDPSERLTWVDSLAVASSAIAREKAGMRVPEIAEELGRTEQTIRKHLKGESKAGQIVRETYDLLKQGQIDESQISISSILEENEKLKQENYILKNFIKEFYNKVKDYLPED
;
A
#
# COMPACT_ATOMS: atom_id res chain seq x y z
N MET A 1 9.89 10.78 9.37
CA MET A 1 10.10 11.47 8.07
C MET A 1 10.55 10.45 7.03
N ILE A 2 9.91 10.51 5.86
CA ILE A 2 10.14 9.60 4.74
C ILE A 2 11.42 10.02 4.00
N PRO A 3 12.44 9.15 3.87
CA PRO A 3 13.69 9.51 3.20
C PRO A 3 13.52 9.39 1.68
N LEU A 4 12.99 10.42 1.03
CA LEU A 4 12.74 10.44 -0.43
C LEU A 4 14.02 10.38 -1.29
N THR A 5 15.17 10.66 -0.68
CA THR A 5 16.52 10.53 -1.25
C THR A 5 17.38 9.82 -0.20
N PRO A 6 17.21 8.51 -0.04
CA PRO A 6 17.76 7.79 1.11
C PRO A 6 19.28 7.71 1.07
N MET A 7 19.91 7.92 2.22
CA MET A 7 21.36 7.81 2.40
C MET A 7 21.72 6.57 3.22
N GLY A 8 22.43 5.65 2.56
CA GLY A 8 22.90 4.42 3.19
C GLY A 8 21.79 3.38 3.40
N LYS A 9 22.22 2.19 3.84
CA LYS A 9 21.40 0.97 3.85
C LYS A 9 20.11 1.11 4.68
N GLN A 10 20.16 1.79 5.83
CA GLN A 10 19.01 1.93 6.72
C GLN A 10 17.89 2.76 6.08
N GLU A 11 18.22 3.89 5.46
CA GLU A 11 17.24 4.73 4.80
C GLU A 11 16.70 4.09 3.51
N ILE A 12 17.56 3.36 2.78
CA ILE A 12 17.13 2.60 1.59
C ILE A 12 16.06 1.59 1.99
N HIS A 13 16.31 0.78 3.02
CA HIS A 13 15.32 -0.19 3.51
C HIS A 13 14.06 0.48 4.07
N LYS A 14 14.20 1.65 4.69
CA LYS A 14 13.06 2.43 5.18
C LYS A 14 12.19 2.89 4.01
N LEU A 15 12.77 3.50 2.97
CA LEU A 15 12.01 3.93 1.78
C LEU A 15 11.39 2.72 1.06
N GLU A 16 12.14 1.63 0.91
CA GLU A 16 11.65 0.37 0.32
C GLU A 16 10.40 -0.15 1.04
N SER A 17 10.44 -0.21 2.37
CA SER A 17 9.34 -0.68 3.20
C SER A 17 8.12 0.24 3.07
N ILE A 18 8.34 1.56 3.14
CA ILE A 18 7.28 2.56 2.97
C ILE A 18 6.62 2.43 1.59
N LEU A 19 7.41 2.31 0.52
CA LEU A 19 6.90 2.16 -0.84
C LEU A 19 6.08 0.88 -0.99
N LEU A 20 6.57 -0.24 -0.45
CA LEU A 20 5.87 -1.51 -0.51
C LEU A 20 4.53 -1.44 0.23
N TYR A 21 4.53 -1.00 1.49
CA TYR A 21 3.31 -0.92 2.30
C TYR A 21 2.30 0.06 1.69
N ALA A 22 2.72 1.29 1.40
CA ALA A 22 1.85 2.30 0.80
C ALA A 22 1.24 1.79 -0.50
N THR A 23 1.99 1.01 -1.30
CA THR A 23 1.49 0.44 -2.54
C THR A 23 0.50 -0.71 -2.31
N LEU A 24 0.80 -1.64 -1.41
CA LEU A 24 -0.05 -2.82 -1.13
C LEU A 24 -1.46 -2.43 -0.65
N PHE A 25 -1.59 -1.30 0.05
CA PHE A 25 -2.87 -0.84 0.58
C PHE A 25 -3.65 0.08 -0.37
N ARG A 26 -3.15 0.36 -1.57
CA ARG A 26 -3.96 1.07 -2.58
C ARG A 26 -5.13 0.18 -3.02
N LYS A 27 -6.30 0.79 -3.21
CA LYS A 27 -7.53 0.06 -3.59
C LYS A 27 -7.39 -0.74 -4.88
N ASP A 28 -6.72 -0.17 -5.88
CA ASP A 28 -6.44 -0.83 -7.16
C ASP A 28 -5.53 -2.05 -6.99
N VAL A 29 -4.53 -1.96 -6.12
CA VAL A 29 -3.62 -3.07 -5.80
C VAL A 29 -4.30 -4.16 -4.98
N LEU A 30 -5.15 -3.80 -4.01
CA LEU A 30 -5.91 -4.76 -3.22
C LEU A 30 -6.80 -5.65 -4.10
N GLU A 31 -7.38 -5.10 -5.17
CA GLU A 31 -8.14 -5.89 -6.14
C GLU A 31 -7.24 -6.79 -7.00
N LEU A 32 -6.04 -6.34 -7.38
CA LEU A 32 -5.07 -7.18 -8.12
C LEU A 32 -4.63 -8.40 -7.31
N ILE A 33 -4.39 -8.23 -6.00
CA ILE A 33 -3.90 -9.32 -5.13
C ILE A 33 -5.03 -10.16 -4.53
N LYS A 34 -6.28 -9.88 -4.90
CA LYS A 34 -7.47 -10.56 -4.36
C LYS A 34 -7.49 -12.02 -4.76
N ASP A 35 -7.17 -12.31 -6.03
CA ASP A 35 -7.03 -13.68 -6.53
C ASP A 35 -5.82 -14.37 -5.89
N PRO A 36 -6.02 -15.44 -5.09
CA PRO A 36 -4.93 -16.17 -4.46
C PRO A 36 -3.92 -16.77 -5.45
N SER A 37 -4.33 -17.09 -6.68
CA SER A 37 -3.48 -17.73 -7.68
C SER A 37 -2.41 -16.78 -8.24
N GLU A 38 -2.73 -15.48 -8.35
CA GLU A 38 -1.81 -14.44 -8.83
C GLU A 38 -1.17 -13.63 -7.70
N ARG A 39 -1.74 -13.68 -6.50
CA ARG A 39 -1.31 -12.88 -5.33
C ARG A 39 0.19 -12.91 -5.10
N LEU A 40 0.80 -14.10 -5.12
CA LEU A 40 2.22 -14.24 -4.85
C LEU A 40 3.07 -13.54 -5.92
N THR A 41 2.70 -13.67 -7.18
CA THR A 41 3.38 -13.02 -8.32
C THR A 41 3.29 -11.50 -8.24
N TRP A 42 2.12 -10.98 -7.88
CA TRP A 42 1.94 -9.54 -7.67
C TRP A 42 2.76 -9.02 -6.51
N VAL A 43 2.72 -9.70 -5.35
CA VAL A 43 3.48 -9.30 -4.16
C VAL A 43 4.99 -9.34 -4.43
N ASP A 44 5.51 -10.40 -5.08
CA ASP A 44 6.93 -10.48 -5.48
C ASP A 44 7.32 -9.33 -6.41
N SER A 45 6.51 -9.08 -7.45
CA SER A 45 6.79 -8.02 -8.43
C SER A 45 6.77 -6.62 -7.78
N LEU A 46 5.84 -6.36 -6.87
CA LEU A 46 5.73 -5.10 -6.12
C LEU A 46 6.90 -4.92 -5.15
N ALA A 47 7.31 -5.99 -4.47
CA ALA A 47 8.47 -5.98 -3.59
C ALA A 47 9.73 -5.63 -4.38
N VAL A 48 10.02 -6.35 -5.47
CA VAL A 48 11.20 -6.08 -6.32
C VAL A 48 11.18 -4.66 -6.88
N ALA A 49 10.03 -4.18 -7.35
CA ALA A 49 9.90 -2.81 -7.85
C ALA A 49 10.17 -1.76 -6.75
N SER A 50 9.65 -1.97 -5.54
CA SER A 50 9.88 -1.09 -4.37
C SER A 50 11.35 -1.07 -3.98
N SER A 51 12.00 -2.24 -3.90
CA SER A 51 13.43 -2.37 -3.60
C SER A 51 14.30 -1.70 -4.66
N ALA A 52 13.95 -1.84 -5.94
CA ALA A 52 14.68 -1.23 -7.06
C ALA A 52 14.55 0.29 -7.06
N ILE A 53 13.34 0.83 -6.90
CA ILE A 53 13.10 2.28 -6.89
C ILE A 53 13.78 2.93 -5.68
N ALA A 54 13.71 2.32 -4.49
CA ALA A 54 14.40 2.87 -3.31
C ALA A 54 15.91 3.03 -3.53
N ARG A 55 16.54 2.07 -4.21
CA ARG A 55 17.97 2.10 -4.56
C ARG A 55 18.29 3.09 -5.66
N GLU A 56 17.43 3.21 -6.68
CA GLU A 56 17.56 4.27 -7.70
C GLU A 56 17.52 5.66 -7.05
N LYS A 57 16.65 5.88 -6.06
CA LYS A 57 16.62 7.13 -5.28
C LYS A 57 17.82 7.37 -4.39
N ALA A 58 18.57 6.32 -4.05
CA ALA A 58 19.87 6.42 -3.39
C ALA A 58 21.02 6.71 -4.37
N GLY A 59 20.75 6.80 -5.67
CA GLY A 59 21.75 7.04 -6.71
C GLY A 59 22.50 5.79 -7.18
N MET A 60 22.05 4.58 -6.81
CA MET A 60 22.66 3.33 -7.26
C MET A 60 22.45 3.10 -8.77
N ARG A 61 23.43 2.49 -9.42
CA ARG A 61 23.35 2.15 -10.85
C ARG A 61 22.60 0.84 -11.04
N VAL A 62 21.98 0.68 -12.21
CA VAL A 62 21.22 -0.53 -12.57
C VAL A 62 21.98 -1.85 -12.33
N PRO A 63 23.27 -2.00 -12.69
CA PRO A 63 24.00 -3.24 -12.44
C PRO A 63 24.11 -3.58 -10.95
N GLU A 64 24.38 -2.58 -10.10
CA GLU A 64 24.49 -2.75 -8.65
C GLU A 64 23.14 -3.16 -8.04
N ILE A 65 22.05 -2.54 -8.50
CA ILE A 65 20.69 -2.90 -8.07
C ILE A 65 20.34 -4.32 -8.50
N ALA A 66 20.70 -4.71 -9.73
CA ALA A 66 20.43 -6.04 -10.26
C ALA A 66 21.17 -7.12 -9.47
N GLU A 67 22.45 -6.89 -9.18
CA GLU A 67 23.28 -7.77 -8.36
C GLU A 67 22.72 -7.91 -6.95
N GLU A 68 22.44 -6.80 -6.25
CA GLU A 68 21.89 -6.84 -4.88
C GLU A 68 20.54 -7.55 -4.78
N LEU A 69 19.67 -7.37 -5.78
CA LEU A 69 18.32 -7.95 -5.77
C LEU A 69 18.27 -9.35 -6.38
N GLY A 70 19.38 -9.87 -6.90
CA GLY A 70 19.42 -11.18 -7.56
C GLY A 70 18.51 -11.23 -8.80
N ARG A 71 18.39 -10.13 -9.55
CA ARG A 71 17.57 -10.01 -10.76
C ARG A 71 18.43 -9.60 -11.95
N THR A 72 17.91 -9.74 -13.16
CA THR A 72 18.62 -9.25 -14.36
C THR A 72 18.51 -7.73 -14.46
N GLU A 73 19.53 -7.07 -15.05
CA GLU A 73 19.46 -5.63 -15.35
C GLU A 73 18.23 -5.26 -16.18
N GLN A 74 17.80 -6.15 -17.09
CA GLN A 74 16.62 -5.92 -17.90
C GLN A 74 15.35 -5.83 -17.05
N THR A 75 15.18 -6.73 -16.08
CA THR A 75 14.05 -6.69 -15.15
C THR A 75 14.07 -5.41 -14.31
N ILE A 76 15.24 -5.02 -13.80
CA ILE A 76 15.40 -3.78 -13.04
C ILE A 76 15.05 -2.56 -13.91
N ARG A 77 15.54 -2.48 -15.15
CA ARG A 77 15.23 -1.38 -16.06
C ARG A 77 13.73 -1.26 -16.34
N LYS A 78 13.02 -2.39 -16.52
CA LYS A 78 11.57 -2.39 -16.73
C LYS A 78 10.81 -1.81 -15.54
N HIS A 79 11.18 -2.19 -14.32
CA HIS A 79 10.59 -1.61 -13.11
C HIS A 79 10.93 -0.12 -12.98
N LEU A 80 12.21 0.23 -13.11
CA LEU A 80 12.68 1.60 -12.99
C LEU A 80 12.10 2.50 -14.09
N LYS A 81 11.78 2.04 -15.29
CA LYS A 81 11.15 2.89 -16.31
C LYS A 81 9.63 2.95 -16.22
N GLY A 82 9.02 2.17 -15.33
CA GLY A 82 7.56 2.01 -15.27
C GLY A 82 6.98 1.21 -16.44
N GLU A 83 7.81 0.47 -17.19
CA GLU A 83 7.36 -0.40 -18.29
C GLU A 83 6.64 -1.65 -17.77
N SER A 84 7.00 -2.10 -16.57
CA SER A 84 6.22 -3.12 -15.84
C SER A 84 5.06 -2.48 -15.08
N LYS A 85 3.94 -3.19 -14.93
CA LYS A 85 2.80 -2.69 -14.16
C LYS A 85 3.16 -2.42 -12.69
N ALA A 86 3.92 -3.31 -12.05
CA ALA A 86 4.39 -3.11 -10.68
C ALA A 86 5.27 -1.86 -10.54
N GLY A 87 6.22 -1.67 -11.47
CA GLY A 87 7.09 -0.48 -11.50
C GLY A 87 6.32 0.82 -11.70
N GLN A 88 5.28 0.80 -12.55
CA GLN A 88 4.38 1.94 -12.74
C GLN A 88 3.68 2.32 -11.43
N ILE A 89 3.01 1.36 -10.78
CA ILE A 89 2.23 1.59 -9.56
C ILE A 89 3.15 2.12 -8.44
N VAL A 90 4.31 1.51 -8.24
CA VAL A 90 5.24 1.93 -7.18
C VAL A 90 5.81 3.34 -7.44
N ARG A 91 6.06 3.71 -8.70
CA ARG A 91 6.46 5.09 -9.04
C ARG A 91 5.36 6.10 -8.72
N GLU A 92 4.12 5.80 -9.10
CA GLU A 92 2.98 6.64 -8.74
C GLU A 92 2.88 6.80 -7.21
N THR A 93 3.06 5.72 -6.45
CA THR A 93 3.09 5.77 -4.98
C THR A 93 4.24 6.65 -4.46
N TYR A 94 5.45 6.53 -5.01
CA TYR A 94 6.57 7.42 -4.67
C TYR A 94 6.23 8.90 -4.91
N ASP A 95 5.61 9.21 -6.05
CA ASP A 95 5.23 10.59 -6.39
C ASP A 95 4.17 11.14 -5.43
N LEU A 96 3.19 10.33 -5.01
CA LEU A 96 2.22 10.72 -3.98
C LEU A 96 2.88 11.00 -2.63
N LEU A 97 3.84 10.18 -2.20
CA LEU A 97 4.63 10.41 -0.98
C LEU A 97 5.45 11.70 -1.09
N LYS A 98 6.08 11.93 -2.25
CA LYS A 98 6.87 13.14 -2.52
C LYS A 98 6.01 14.41 -2.49
N GLN A 99 4.76 14.32 -2.92
CA GLN A 99 3.79 15.43 -2.90
C GLN A 99 3.13 15.61 -1.53
N GLY A 100 3.40 14.72 -0.55
CA GLY A 100 2.78 14.75 0.77
C GLY A 100 1.29 14.35 0.77
N GLN A 101 0.81 13.70 -0.28
CA GLN A 101 -0.58 13.19 -0.35
C GLN A 101 -0.77 11.92 0.48
N ILE A 102 0.33 11.21 0.77
CA ILE A 102 0.40 10.06 1.66
C ILE A 102 1.54 10.33 2.65
N ASP A 103 1.33 10.03 3.93
CA ASP A 103 2.33 10.21 4.98
C ASP A 103 2.56 8.93 5.81
N GLU A 104 3.52 8.96 6.76
CA GLU A 104 3.85 7.81 7.60
C GLU A 104 2.67 7.34 8.48
N SER A 105 1.74 8.23 8.84
CA SER A 105 0.59 7.89 9.69
C SER A 105 -0.43 7.03 8.94
N GLN A 106 -0.62 7.29 7.65
CA GLN A 106 -1.51 6.51 6.78
C GLN A 106 -0.94 5.13 6.40
N ILE A 107 0.33 4.86 6.71
CA ILE A 107 1.02 3.60 6.38
C ILE A 107 1.13 2.70 7.63
N SER A 108 0.76 3.21 8.82
CA SER A 108 0.86 2.45 10.07
C SER A 108 -0.26 1.41 10.18
N ILE A 109 0.06 0.16 9.83
CA ILE A 109 -0.85 -0.99 9.88
C ILE A 109 -1.50 -1.15 11.26
N SER A 110 -0.77 -0.93 12.35
CA SER A 110 -1.33 -1.03 13.70
C SER A 110 -2.43 0.00 13.94
N SER A 111 -2.22 1.25 13.53
CA SER A 111 -3.26 2.28 13.64
C SER A 111 -4.49 1.98 12.77
N ILE A 112 -4.29 1.45 11.56
CA ILE A 112 -5.37 1.05 10.66
C ILE A 112 -6.19 -0.12 11.24
N LEU A 113 -5.51 -1.08 11.89
CA LEU A 113 -6.16 -2.22 12.54
C LEU A 113 -6.97 -1.78 13.77
N GLU A 114 -6.37 -0.96 14.62
CA GLU A 114 -7.03 -0.38 15.80
C GLU A 114 -8.27 0.43 15.40
N GLU A 115 -8.16 1.28 14.37
CA GLU A 115 -9.28 2.05 13.84
C GLU A 115 -10.37 1.15 13.25
N ASN A 116 -9.99 0.09 12.51
CA ASN A 116 -10.95 -0.90 11.99
C ASN A 116 -11.71 -1.63 13.09
N GLU A 117 -11.04 -2.03 14.18
CA GLU A 117 -11.69 -2.69 15.31
C GLU A 117 -12.69 -1.75 15.99
N LYS A 118 -12.30 -0.48 16.19
CA LYS A 118 -13.18 0.55 16.73
C LYS A 118 -14.41 0.78 15.83
N LEU A 119 -14.20 0.92 14.52
CA LEU A 119 -15.28 1.09 13.55
C LEU A 119 -16.23 -0.11 13.49
N LYS A 120 -15.72 -1.34 13.67
CA LYS A 120 -16.56 -2.55 13.77
C LYS A 120 -17.44 -2.54 15.02
N GLN A 121 -16.88 -2.15 16.16
CA GLN A 121 -17.61 -2.01 17.42
C GLN A 121 -18.71 -0.94 17.30
N GLU A 122 -18.38 0.25 16.78
CA GLU A 122 -19.34 1.33 16.57
C GLU A 122 -20.45 0.93 15.59
N ASN A 123 -20.11 0.25 14.48
CA ASN A 123 -21.10 -0.28 13.54
C ASN A 123 -22.05 -1.30 14.18
N TYR A 124 -21.54 -2.15 15.07
CA TYR A 124 -22.37 -3.12 15.78
C TYR A 124 -23.38 -2.41 16.69
N ILE A 125 -22.92 -1.42 17.47
CA ILE A 125 -23.76 -0.62 18.36
C ILE A 125 -24.83 0.13 17.55
N LEU A 126 -24.42 0.82 16.47
CA LEU A 126 -25.35 1.57 15.61
C LEU A 126 -26.40 0.67 14.98
N LYS A 127 -26.02 -0.52 14.48
CA LYS A 127 -26.98 -1.49 13.93
C LYS A 127 -28.00 -1.94 14.96
N ASN A 128 -27.58 -2.19 16.20
CA ASN A 128 -28.49 -2.55 17.28
C ASN A 128 -29.42 -1.38 17.66
N PHE A 129 -28.87 -0.16 17.75
CA PHE A 129 -29.65 1.04 18.08
C PHE A 129 -30.70 1.33 16.99
N ILE A 130 -30.33 1.22 15.71
CA ILE A 130 -31.26 1.34 14.59
C ILE A 130 -32.37 0.29 14.68
N LYS A 131 -32.01 -0.97 14.98
CA LYS A 131 -32.99 -2.06 15.13
C LYS A 131 -33.96 -1.81 16.29
N GLU A 132 -33.45 -1.36 17.44
CA GLU A 132 -34.29 -1.00 18.59
C GLU A 132 -35.21 0.19 18.29
N PHE A 133 -34.66 1.22 17.66
CA PHE A 133 -35.43 2.40 17.26
C PHE A 133 -36.54 2.02 16.28
N TYR A 134 -36.21 1.26 15.23
CA TYR A 134 -37.19 0.72 14.28
C TYR A 134 -38.30 -0.04 14.99
N ASN A 135 -37.97 -0.95 15.90
CA ASN A 135 -38.98 -1.70 16.66
C ASN A 135 -39.89 -0.83 17.53
N LYS A 136 -39.41 0.32 18.02
CA LYS A 136 -40.22 1.26 18.81
C LYS A 136 -41.15 2.10 17.94
N VAL A 137 -40.73 2.44 16.71
CA VAL A 137 -41.50 3.31 15.82
C VAL A 137 -42.34 2.54 14.80
N LYS A 138 -42.10 1.24 14.60
CA LYS A 138 -42.80 0.42 13.60
C LYS A 138 -44.32 0.46 13.75
N ASP A 139 -44.81 0.53 15.00
CA ASP A 139 -46.25 0.54 15.30
C ASP A 139 -46.88 1.93 15.07
N TYR A 140 -46.06 2.93 14.75
CA TYR A 140 -46.46 4.30 14.42
C TYR A 140 -46.17 4.65 12.95
N LEU A 141 -45.60 3.71 12.18
CA LEU A 141 -45.45 3.88 10.73
C LEU A 141 -46.82 3.64 10.08
N PRO A 142 -47.25 4.50 9.15
CA PRO A 142 -48.47 4.25 8.39
C PRO A 142 -48.32 2.91 7.63
N GLU A 143 -49.34 2.07 7.69
CA GLU A 143 -49.45 0.93 6.77
C GLU A 143 -49.66 1.48 5.36
N ASP A 144 -48.82 1.04 4.41
CA ASP A 144 -49.03 1.26 2.97
C ASP A 144 -50.26 0.49 2.45
#